data_AF-W7DVC7-F1
#
_entry.id   AF-W7DVC7-F1
#
_cell.length_a   1.000
_cell.length_b   1.000
_cell.length_c   1.000
_cell.angle_alpha   90.00
_cell.angle_beta   90.00
_cell.angle_gamma   90.00
#
_symmetry.space_group_name_H-M   'P 1'
#
loop_
_entity.id
_entity.type
_entity.pdbx_description
1 polymer ?
#
loop_
_entity_poly.entity_id
_entity_poly.type
_entity_poly.pdbx_seq_one_letter_code
_entity_poly.pdbx_strand_id
1 'polypeptide(L)'
;MNLRKDLSEKVLIADGAMGTLLYSYGVDRAFEELSLTHPEDVLNIHKAYIEAGADIIQTNTYGANYIKLKRYGLEDEIKRINQAAIRLAKRATSGTGTYIFGTMVELTGRVILRSNKPLLMK
;
A
#
# COMPACT_ATOMS: atom_id res chain seq x y z
N MET A 1 -2.88 -16.39 15.38
CA MET A 1 -2.18 -15.08 15.33
C MET A 1 -2.94 -14.09 16.20
N ASN A 2 -2.28 -13.36 17.10
CA ASN A 2 -2.89 -12.31 17.93
C ASN A 2 -1.97 -11.09 17.96
N LEU A 3 -2.24 -10.13 17.08
CA LEU A 3 -1.40 -8.95 16.87
C LEU A 3 -1.17 -8.14 18.16
N ARG A 4 -2.22 -7.94 18.97
CA ARG A 4 -2.10 -7.13 20.20
C ARG A 4 -1.16 -7.77 21.21
N LYS A 5 -1.28 -9.09 21.38
CA LYS A 5 -0.41 -9.86 22.26
C LYS A 5 1.03 -9.83 21.73
N ASP A 6 1.22 -10.17 20.46
CA ASP A 6 2.55 -10.23 19.84
C ASP A 6 3.27 -8.88 19.92
N LEU A 7 2.59 -7.76 19.66
CA LEU A 7 3.16 -6.41 19.81
C LEU A 7 3.57 -6.06 21.25
N SER A 8 2.97 -6.70 22.27
CA SER A 8 3.31 -6.46 23.67
C SER A 8 4.44 -7.36 24.20
N GLU A 9 4.69 -8.49 23.54
CA GLU A 9 5.62 -9.52 24.02
C GLU A 9 6.91 -9.61 23.18
N LYS A 10 6.89 -9.15 21.93
CA LYS A 10 8.04 -9.22 21.02
C LYS A 10 8.10 -8.07 20.03
N VAL A 11 9.30 -7.83 19.51
CA VAL A 11 9.51 -6.95 18.35
C VAL A 11 9.04 -7.68 17.10
N LEU A 12 8.23 -7.00 16.26
CA LEU A 12 7.82 -7.49 14.95
C LEU A 12 8.57 -6.73 13.85
N ILE A 13 9.02 -7.44 12.83
CA ILE A 13 9.75 -6.89 11.70
C ILE A 13 8.79 -6.68 10.53
N ALA A 14 8.70 -5.44 10.04
CA ALA A 14 7.95 -5.12 8.83
C ALA A 14 8.81 -5.32 7.57
N ASP A 15 8.13 -5.42 6.43
CA ASP A 15 8.76 -5.52 5.11
C ASP A 15 9.47 -4.24 4.67
N GLY A 16 10.19 -4.34 3.55
CA GLY A 16 10.90 -3.23 2.93
C GLY A 16 10.10 -2.51 1.85
N ALA A 17 10.78 -1.72 1.03
CA ALA A 17 10.15 -0.91 0.00
C ALA A 17 9.59 -1.76 -1.17
N MET A 18 8.29 -1.67 -1.41
CA MET A 18 7.64 -2.22 -2.62
C MET A 18 8.03 -1.43 -3.88
N GLY A 19 7.94 -0.09 -3.81
CA GLY A 19 8.19 0.77 -4.99
C GLY A 19 9.61 0.68 -5.55
N THR A 20 10.62 0.49 -4.70
CA THR A 20 12.02 0.31 -5.14
C THR A 20 12.18 -0.94 -6.00
N LEU A 21 11.50 -2.03 -5.66
CA LEU A 21 11.54 -3.29 -6.41
C LEU A 21 10.70 -3.25 -7.68
N LEU A 22 9.73 -2.32 -7.76
CA LEU A 22 8.89 -2.10 -8.94
C LEU A 22 9.41 -0.99 -9.87
N TYR A 23 10.54 -0.37 -9.53
CA TYR A 23 11.09 0.78 -10.25
C TYR A 23 11.45 0.46 -11.71
N SER A 24 11.80 -0.79 -12.01
CA SER A 24 12.11 -1.26 -13.38
C SER A 24 10.94 -1.13 -14.36
N TYR A 25 9.70 -1.02 -13.87
CA TYR A 25 8.52 -0.79 -14.71
C TYR A 25 8.37 0.68 -15.14
N GLY A 26 9.27 1.57 -14.71
CA GLY A 26 9.23 3.00 -14.99
C GLY A 26 8.53 3.81 -13.89
N VAL A 27 8.88 5.09 -13.78
CA VAL A 27 8.43 5.98 -12.68
C VAL A 27 7.13 6.73 -12.97
N ASP A 28 6.72 6.79 -14.23
CA ASP A 28 5.57 7.59 -14.68
C ASP A 28 4.24 6.83 -14.61
N ARG A 29 4.12 5.89 -13.67
CA ARG A 29 2.95 5.02 -13.53
C ARG A 29 2.57 4.73 -12.09
N ALA A 30 1.32 4.32 -11.88
CA ALA A 30 0.84 3.86 -10.58
C ALA A 30 1.34 2.43 -10.31
N PHE A 31 2.24 2.25 -9.35
CA PHE A 31 2.69 0.91 -8.96
C PHE A 31 1.56 0.04 -8.43
N GLU A 32 0.50 0.63 -7.89
CA GLU A 32 -0.67 -0.11 -7.43
C GLU A 32 -1.39 -0.83 -8.58
N GLU A 33 -1.35 -0.31 -9.82
CA GLU A 33 -1.94 -0.96 -10.99
C GLU A 33 -1.26 -2.30 -11.34
N LEU A 34 -0.01 -2.50 -10.89
CA LEU A 34 0.70 -3.78 -11.10
C LEU A 34 0.02 -4.95 -10.39
N SER A 35 -0.77 -4.68 -9.35
CA SER A 35 -1.59 -5.72 -8.75
C SER A 35 -2.65 -6.29 -9.72
N LEU A 36 -2.96 -5.59 -10.81
CA LEU A 36 -3.82 -6.09 -11.89
C LEU A 36 -3.02 -6.56 -13.11
N THR A 37 -2.02 -5.78 -13.53
CA THR A 37 -1.32 -6.02 -14.81
C THR A 37 -0.17 -7.01 -14.68
N HIS A 38 0.49 -7.06 -13.52
CA HIS A 38 1.65 -7.90 -13.25
C HIS A 38 1.56 -8.54 -11.84
N PRO A 39 0.50 -9.31 -11.57
CA PRO A 39 0.19 -9.79 -10.23
C PRO A 39 1.25 -10.73 -9.65
N GLU A 40 1.93 -11.51 -10.49
CA GLU A 40 2.97 -12.43 -10.02
C GLU A 40 4.22 -11.69 -9.52
N ASP A 41 4.57 -10.54 -10.11
CA ASP A 41 5.71 -9.74 -9.64
C ASP A 41 5.45 -9.16 -8.25
N VAL A 42 4.25 -8.60 -8.03
CA VAL A 42 3.83 -8.10 -6.72
C VAL A 42 3.76 -9.23 -5.70
N LEU A 43 3.23 -10.41 -6.09
CA LEU A 43 3.20 -11.59 -5.23
C LEU A 43 4.61 -12.04 -4.84
N ASN A 44 5.54 -12.10 -5.79
CA ASN A 44 6.90 -12.54 -5.57
C ASN A 44 7.66 -11.58 -4.64
N ILE A 45 7.40 -10.28 -4.73
CA ILE A 45 7.97 -9.30 -3.79
C ILE A 45 7.47 -9.56 -2.35
N HIS A 46 6.17 -9.78 -2.15
CA HIS A 46 5.66 -10.13 -0.82
C HIS A 46 6.30 -11.41 -0.30
N LYS A 47 6.41 -12.46 -1.14
CA LYS A 47 7.07 -13.71 -0.75
C LYS A 47 8.54 -13.50 -0.39
N ALA A 48 9.27 -12.71 -1.17
CA ALA A 48 10.67 -12.42 -0.89
C ALA A 48 10.86 -11.75 0.49
N TYR A 49 9.97 -10.84 0.88
CA TYR A 49 10.02 -10.25 2.23
C TYR A 49 9.66 -11.25 3.33
N ILE A 50 8.68 -12.12 3.10
CA ILE A 50 8.32 -13.19 4.04
C ILE A 50 9.49 -14.18 4.21
N GLU A 51 10.11 -14.61 3.11
CA GLU A 51 11.28 -15.49 3.10
C GLU A 51 12.49 -14.84 3.79
N ALA A 52 12.64 -13.52 3.69
CA ALA A 52 13.64 -12.74 4.41
C ALA A 52 13.35 -12.55 5.91
N GLY A 53 12.18 -13.00 6.40
CA GLY A 53 11.82 -13.00 7.82
C GLY A 53 10.85 -11.89 8.25
N ALA A 54 10.13 -11.25 7.33
CA ALA A 54 9.12 -10.27 7.70
C ALA A 54 7.94 -10.90 8.46
N ASP A 55 7.66 -10.39 9.67
CA ASP A 55 6.46 -10.71 10.43
C ASP A 55 5.22 -9.97 9.92
N ILE A 56 5.42 -8.81 9.26
CA ILE A 56 4.37 -7.97 8.72
C ILE A 56 4.72 -7.61 7.27
N ILE A 57 3.77 -7.82 6.35
CA ILE A 57 3.83 -7.25 5.01
C ILE A 57 2.80 -6.13 4.84
N GLN A 58 3.14 -5.15 4.02
CA GLN A 58 2.27 -4.05 3.63
C GLN A 58 1.60 -4.34 2.28
N THR A 59 0.30 -4.08 2.13
CA THR A 59 -0.35 -4.21 0.83
C THR A 59 0.20 -3.19 -0.18
N ASN A 60 0.22 -3.53 -1.46
CA ASN A 60 0.53 -2.60 -2.56
C ASN A 60 -0.64 -1.64 -2.83
N THR A 61 -1.00 -0.81 -1.84
CA THR A 61 -2.17 0.08 -1.87
C THR A 61 -1.86 1.51 -1.40
N TYR A 62 -0.61 1.83 -1.12
CA TYR A 62 -0.20 3.12 -0.56
C TYR A 62 -0.81 4.32 -1.32
N GLY A 63 -0.69 4.32 -2.65
CA GLY A 63 -1.27 5.30 -3.57
C GLY A 63 -2.61 4.91 -4.21
N ALA A 64 -3.25 3.80 -3.81
CA ALA A 64 -4.49 3.30 -4.41
C ALA A 64 -5.73 4.09 -3.95
N ASN A 65 -5.72 5.42 -4.13
CA ASN A 65 -6.82 6.32 -3.83
C ASN A 65 -7.14 7.24 -5.01
N TYR A 66 -8.33 7.84 -4.98
CA TYR A 66 -8.84 8.69 -6.07
C TYR A 66 -7.86 9.78 -6.51
N ILE A 67 -7.28 10.51 -5.56
CA ILE A 67 -6.46 11.69 -5.86
C ILE A 67 -5.15 11.30 -6.56
N LYS A 68 -4.54 10.20 -6.15
CA LYS A 68 -3.30 9.67 -6.73
C LYS A 68 -3.56 8.99 -8.07
N LEU A 69 -4.54 8.10 -8.14
CA LEU A 69 -4.86 7.33 -9.35
C LEU A 69 -5.41 8.20 -10.48
N LYS A 70 -6.08 9.31 -10.17
CA LYS A 70 -6.51 10.30 -11.18
C LYS A 70 -5.37 10.85 -12.03
N ARG A 71 -4.15 10.94 -11.49
CA ARG A 71 -2.97 11.43 -12.24
C ARG A 71 -2.58 10.50 -13.38
N TYR A 72 -3.03 9.25 -13.32
CA TYR A 72 -2.76 8.20 -14.30
C TYR A 72 -4.03 7.79 -15.06
N GLY A 73 -5.17 8.48 -14.85
CA GLY A 73 -6.46 8.11 -15.47
C GLY A 73 -7.08 6.81 -14.92
N LEU A 74 -6.76 6.45 -13.67
CA LEU A 74 -7.17 5.19 -13.03
C LEU A 74 -8.14 5.39 -11.86
N GLU A 75 -8.77 6.56 -11.75
CA GLU A 75 -9.66 6.88 -10.63
C GLU A 75 -10.88 5.95 -10.51
N ASP A 76 -11.32 5.33 -11.59
CA ASP A 76 -12.46 4.40 -11.57
C ASP A 76 -12.05 2.96 -11.21
N GLU A 77 -10.74 2.68 -11.21
CA GLU A 77 -10.19 1.34 -10.93
C GLU A 77 -9.81 1.13 -9.46
N ILE A 78 -10.00 2.14 -8.59
CA ILE A 78 -9.59 2.12 -7.17
C ILE A 78 -9.98 0.81 -6.48
N LYS A 79 -11.27 0.42 -6.59
CA LYS A 79 -11.79 -0.76 -5.92
C LYS A 79 -11.14 -2.03 -6.45
N ARG A 80 -10.97 -2.14 -7.77
CA ARG A 80 -10.43 -3.32 -8.44
C ARG A 80 -8.94 -3.49 -8.11
N ILE A 81 -8.18 -2.39 -8.11
CA ILE A 81 -6.76 -2.32 -7.71
C ILE A 81 -6.60 -2.76 -6.25
N ASN A 82 -7.30 -2.12 -5.30
CA ASN A 82 -7.19 -2.45 -3.87
C ASN A 82 -7.55 -3.91 -3.58
N GLN A 83 -8.62 -4.42 -4.20
CA GLN A 83 -9.02 -5.81 -4.01
C GLN A 83 -7.98 -6.78 -4.57
N ALA A 84 -7.35 -6.47 -5.70
CA ALA A 84 -6.29 -7.29 -6.26
C ALA A 84 -5.04 -7.30 -5.36
N ALA A 85 -4.60 -6.13 -4.89
CA ALA A 85 -3.47 -6.02 -3.97
C ALA A 85 -3.69 -6.84 -2.67
N ILE A 86 -4.89 -6.77 -2.08
CA ILE A 86 -5.25 -7.55 -0.89
C ILE A 86 -5.26 -9.06 -1.20
N ARG A 87 -5.77 -9.48 -2.37
CA ARG A 87 -5.75 -10.90 -2.77
C ARG A 87 -4.33 -11.44 -2.89
N LEU A 88 -3.41 -10.64 -3.45
CA LEU A 88 -2.01 -11.03 -3.60
C LEU A 88 -1.30 -11.14 -2.24
N ALA A 89 -1.49 -10.17 -1.35
CA ALA A 89 -0.97 -10.24 0.01
C ALA A 89 -1.48 -11.48 0.75
N LYS A 90 -2.80 -11.77 0.67
CA LYS A 90 -3.38 -13.00 1.26
C LYS A 90 -2.82 -14.29 0.67
N ARG A 91 -2.55 -14.31 -0.64
CA ARG A 91 -1.91 -15.46 -1.30
C ARG A 91 -0.47 -15.63 -0.84
N ALA A 92 0.27 -14.53 -0.65
CA ALA A 92 1.65 -14.55 -0.16
C ALA A 92 1.75 -15.09 1.27
N THR A 93 0.82 -14.70 2.16
CA THR A 93 0.84 -15.11 3.57
C THR A 93 0.16 -16.45 3.84
N SER A 94 -0.37 -17.13 2.81
CA SER A 94 -1.08 -18.39 3.00
C SER A 94 -0.15 -19.46 3.58
N GLY A 95 -0.54 -20.07 4.69
CA GLY A 95 0.29 -21.06 5.40
C GLY A 95 1.42 -20.46 6.25
N THR A 96 1.49 -19.12 6.38
CA THR A 96 2.51 -18.41 7.16
C THR A 96 1.92 -17.81 8.44
N GLY A 97 2.80 -17.31 9.33
CA GLY A 97 2.43 -16.50 10.50
C GLY A 97 2.48 -14.99 10.25
N THR A 98 2.59 -14.54 8.99
CA THR A 98 2.82 -13.13 8.64
C THR A 98 1.53 -12.32 8.63
N TYR A 99 1.53 -11.16 9.30
CA TYR A 99 0.43 -10.21 9.33
C TYR A 99 0.37 -9.39 8.03
N ILE A 100 -0.84 -9.00 7.62
CA ILE A 100 -1.06 -8.10 6.47
C ILE A 100 -1.53 -6.74 6.99
N PHE A 101 -0.78 -5.70 6.68
CA PHE A 101 -1.15 -4.31 6.98
C PHE A 101 -1.61 -3.60 5.71
N GLY A 102 -2.84 -3.09 5.75
CA GLY A 102 -3.36 -2.21 4.70
C GLY A 102 -2.64 -0.87 4.74
N THR A 103 -2.05 -0.42 3.63
CA THR A 103 -1.40 0.89 3.56
C THR A 103 -2.21 1.88 2.72
N MET A 104 -2.28 3.12 3.19
CA MET A 104 -2.85 4.25 2.46
C MET A 104 -2.11 5.52 2.87
N VAL A 105 -1.89 6.42 1.93
CA VAL A 105 -1.33 7.75 2.21
C VAL A 105 -2.41 8.82 2.25
N GLU A 106 -2.31 9.74 3.22
CA GLU A 106 -3.21 10.90 3.38
C GLU A 106 -2.83 12.08 2.46
N LEU A 107 -1.59 12.12 1.97
CA LEU A 107 -1.05 13.25 1.22
C LEU A 107 -1.65 13.35 -0.19
N THR A 108 -2.69 14.20 -0.28
CA THR A 108 -3.30 14.68 -1.52
C THR A 108 -2.31 15.42 -2.44
N GLY A 109 -1.13 15.78 -1.92
CA GLY A 109 -0.18 16.71 -2.56
C GLY A 109 -0.72 18.13 -2.65
N ARG A 110 -1.84 18.45 -1.97
CA ARG A 110 -2.39 19.80 -1.87
C ARG A 110 -2.02 20.40 -0.52
N VAL A 111 -1.35 21.53 -0.56
CA VAL A 111 -1.23 22.40 0.62
C VAL A 111 -2.60 23.03 0.85
N ILE A 112 -3.31 22.61 1.90
CA ILE A 112 -4.54 23.29 2.32
C ILE A 112 -4.13 24.58 3.03
N LEU A 113 -4.07 25.68 2.28
CA LEU A 113 -3.90 27.00 2.88
C LEU A 113 -5.19 27.35 3.63
N ARG A 114 -5.16 27.30 4.97
CA ARG A 114 -6.23 27.87 5.78
C ARG A 114 -6.20 29.39 5.63
N SER A 115 -7.20 29.93 4.93
CA SER A 115 -7.40 31.38 4.85
C SER A 115 -7.84 31.92 6.21
N ASN A 116 -6.95 32.56 6.96
CA ASN A 116 -7.29 33.43 8.10
C ASN A 116 -7.93 34.74 7.59
N LYS A 117 -9.11 34.66 6.97
CA LYS A 117 -9.93 35.86 6.75
C LYS A 117 -10.71 36.14 8.04
N PRO A 118 -10.53 37.31 8.69
CA PRO A 118 -11.38 37.66 9.81
C PRO A 118 -12.83 37.76 9.32
N LEU A 119 -13.76 37.19 10.09
CA LEU A 119 -15.18 37.38 9.92
C LEU A 119 -15.48 38.88 10.04
N LEU A 120 -15.64 39.57 8.92
CA LEU A 120 -16.28 40.86 8.89
C LEU A 120 -17.76 40.63 9.18
N MET A 121 -18.16 40.89 10.43
CA MET A 121 -19.56 41.14 10.79
C MET A 121 -20.08 42.27 9.91
N LYS A 122 -21.12 41.97 9.13
CA LYS A 122 -22.06 42.96 8.61
C LYS A 122 -23.25 43.01 9.55
#